data_AF-A0A9D4PTT3-F1
#
_entry.id   AF-A0A9D4PTT3-F1
#
_cell.length_a   1.000
_cell.length_b   1.000
_cell.length_c   1.000
_cell.angle_alpha   90.00
_cell.angle_beta   90.00
_cell.angle_gamma   90.00
#
_symmetry.space_group_name_H-M   'P 1'
#
loop_
_entity.id
_entity.type
_entity.pdbx_description
1 polymer ?
#
loop_
_entity_poly.entity_id
_entity_poly.type
_entity_poly.pdbx_seq_one_letter_code
_entity_poly.pdbx_strand_id
1 'polypeptide(L)'
;MYVQETLPHDQKRTALANVPTFLEVMGHSYFFGGFLVGPQFPMKRYLDFTQGHFFHGKTVKPPCIVPALSRLALGMGCLLFSLIGSGYLDEKFLLSDEFVTHGPAMRLILMGMWQVVTLHKYVACWLLSEGSCIMAGLTYNGRDENGNDLWNGCVNISVWRYEMATTFDDLIKSFNINTNLWVAQCREQIAAADREGLMTAAAVIQPTGDASQSSGSQPTKFSVFNAQSLEEFLDRLETLLSGECEVLAALHQILWILGGLFKTVFITEFFSIDAKRHLKQELELWT
;
A
#
# COMPACT_ATOMS: atom_id res chain seq x y z
N MET A 1 26.65 18.07 4.07
CA MET A 1 25.58 19.08 4.08
C MET A 1 25.02 19.36 2.69
N TYR A 2 25.85 19.63 1.66
CA TYR A 2 25.39 19.93 0.29
C TYR A 2 24.47 18.88 -0.37
N VAL A 3 24.66 17.58 -0.09
CA VAL A 3 23.89 16.49 -0.74
C VAL A 3 22.41 16.48 -0.33
N GLN A 4 22.05 16.94 0.88
CA GLN A 4 20.64 16.95 1.30
C GLN A 4 19.83 18.09 0.70
N GLU A 5 20.47 19.18 0.27
CA GLU A 5 19.76 20.33 -0.31
C GLU A 5 19.28 20.06 -1.74
N THR A 6 19.99 19.21 -2.48
CA THR A 6 19.70 18.85 -3.88
C THR A 6 18.69 17.71 -4.05
N LEU A 7 18.29 17.04 -2.96
CA LEU A 7 17.33 15.93 -3.04
C LEU A 7 15.88 16.43 -3.29
N PRO A 8 15.04 15.68 -4.01
CA PRO A 8 13.60 15.90 -4.03
C PRO A 8 13.00 15.88 -2.62
N HIS A 9 11.92 16.64 -2.41
CA HIS A 9 11.28 16.81 -1.10
C HIS A 9 10.97 15.49 -0.39
N ASP A 10 10.45 14.49 -1.12
CA ASP A 10 10.10 13.19 -0.54
C ASP A 10 11.32 12.35 -0.15
N GLN A 11 12.44 12.49 -0.86
CA GLN A 11 13.70 11.83 -0.48
C GLN A 11 14.32 12.49 0.76
N LYS A 12 14.20 13.81 0.93
CA LYS A 12 14.68 14.50 2.15
C LYS A 12 13.98 13.98 3.41
N ARG A 13 12.70 13.59 3.30
CA ARG A 13 11.89 13.08 4.42
C ARG A 13 12.36 11.73 4.94
N THR A 14 13.12 10.95 4.17
CA THR A 14 13.65 9.64 4.58
C THR A 14 15.17 9.54 4.56
N ALA A 15 15.86 10.56 4.02
CA ALA A 15 17.32 10.62 3.96
C ALA A 15 17.98 10.58 5.34
N LEU A 16 18.88 9.63 5.52
CA LEU A 16 19.73 9.49 6.70
C LEU A 16 20.98 10.36 6.55
N ALA A 17 21.34 11.11 7.60
CA ALA A 17 22.55 11.93 7.60
C ALA A 17 23.82 11.10 7.85
N ASN A 18 23.69 10.07 8.68
CA ASN A 18 24.75 9.15 9.08
C ASN A 18 24.25 7.71 8.93
N VAL A 19 25.18 6.76 8.79
CA VAL A 19 24.86 5.33 8.79
C VAL A 19 24.38 4.95 10.20
N PRO A 20 23.20 4.33 10.36
CA PRO A 20 22.72 3.87 11.65
C PRO A 20 23.64 2.81 12.25
N THR A 21 23.82 2.84 13.56
CA THR A 21 24.50 1.82 14.33
C THR A 21 23.74 0.50 14.30
N PHE A 22 24.42 -0.61 14.59
CA PHE A 22 23.77 -1.93 14.69
C PHE A 22 22.61 -1.93 15.70
N LEU A 23 22.75 -1.23 16.83
CA LEU A 23 21.71 -1.11 17.84
C LEU A 23 20.46 -0.39 17.29
N GLU A 24 20.64 0.69 16.55
CA GLU A 24 19.54 1.43 15.93
C GLU A 24 18.82 0.59 14.87
N VAL A 25 19.57 -0.19 14.08
CA VAL A 25 18.99 -1.13 13.10
C VAL A 25 18.16 -2.22 13.77
N MET A 26 18.69 -2.83 14.83
CA MET A 26 17.98 -3.85 15.59
C MET A 26 16.77 -3.26 16.32
N GLY A 27 16.91 -2.08 16.91
CA GLY A 27 15.82 -1.38 17.58
C GLY A 27 14.66 -1.02 16.65
N HIS A 28 14.97 -0.59 15.42
CA HIS A 28 13.97 -0.37 14.36
C HIS A 28 13.29 -1.67 13.95
N SER A 29 14.08 -2.71 13.65
CA SER A 29 13.59 -3.99 13.14
C SER A 29 12.68 -4.72 14.15
N TYR A 30 13.00 -4.64 15.44
CA TYR A 30 12.27 -5.29 16.53
C TYR A 30 11.38 -4.33 17.32
N PHE A 31 11.03 -3.18 16.75
CA PHE A 31 10.13 -2.25 17.41
C PHE A 31 8.78 -2.92 17.70
N PHE A 32 8.42 -3.02 18.98
CA PHE A 32 7.30 -3.84 19.46
C PHE A 32 5.95 -3.52 18.80
N GLY A 33 5.74 -2.26 18.38
CA GLY A 33 4.48 -1.86 17.76
C GLY A 33 4.38 -2.18 16.27
N GLY A 34 5.50 -2.55 15.61
CA GLY A 34 5.57 -2.76 14.17
C GLY A 34 6.10 -4.12 13.73
N PHE A 35 6.77 -4.87 14.61
CA PHE A 35 7.60 -6.02 14.18
C PHE A 35 6.83 -7.21 13.59
N LEU A 36 5.57 -7.44 13.98
CA LEU A 36 4.80 -8.60 13.51
C LEU A 36 4.09 -8.35 12.17
N VAL A 37 3.38 -7.23 12.05
CA VAL A 37 2.44 -6.99 10.95
C VAL A 37 2.53 -5.56 10.39
N GLY A 38 3.56 -4.80 10.78
CA GLY A 38 3.67 -3.37 10.51
C GLY A 38 2.92 -2.52 11.54
N PRO A 39 2.76 -1.21 11.30
CA PRO A 39 2.98 -0.51 10.03
C PRO A 39 4.45 -0.40 9.60
N GLN A 40 4.71 -0.32 8.29
CA GLN A 40 6.03 0.00 7.76
C GLN A 40 6.36 1.48 8.05
N PHE A 41 7.58 1.78 8.46
CA PHE A 41 8.06 3.15 8.59
C PHE A 41 9.56 3.26 8.30
N PRO A 42 10.03 4.41 7.77
CA PRO A 42 11.43 4.60 7.43
C PRO A 42 12.32 4.67 8.68
N MET A 43 13.56 4.21 8.56
CA MET A 43 14.58 4.27 9.61
C MET A 43 14.72 5.67 10.21
N LYS A 44 14.70 6.71 9.37
CA LYS A 44 14.79 8.11 9.83
C LYS A 44 13.71 8.46 10.86
N ARG A 45 12.46 8.03 10.63
CA ARG A 45 11.35 8.27 11.56
C ARG A 45 11.60 7.59 12.91
N TYR A 46 12.20 6.41 12.91
CA TYR A 46 12.57 5.72 14.15
C TYR A 46 13.70 6.43 14.89
N LEU A 47 14.73 6.90 14.18
CA LEU A 47 15.80 7.71 14.78
C LEU A 47 15.24 9.00 15.38
N ASP A 48 14.42 9.74 14.62
CA ASP A 48 13.76 10.97 15.10
C ASP A 48 12.88 10.71 16.34
N PHE A 49 12.21 9.56 16.39
CA PHE A 49 11.46 9.12 17.57
C PHE A 49 12.37 8.87 18.78
N THR A 50 13.42 8.07 18.62
CA THR A 50 14.34 7.70 19.73
C THR A 50 15.16 8.90 20.22
N GLN A 51 15.48 9.84 19.34
CA GLN A 51 16.19 11.09 19.66
C GLN A 51 15.26 12.18 20.22
N GLY A 52 13.95 11.93 20.25
CA GLY A 52 12.96 12.85 20.82
C GLY A 52 12.61 14.05 19.93
N HIS A 53 12.96 14.04 18.65
CA HIS A 53 12.72 15.14 17.71
C HIS A 53 11.23 15.48 17.55
N PHE A 54 10.34 14.49 17.69
CA PHE A 54 8.89 14.71 17.65
C PHE A 54 8.34 15.55 18.78
N PHE A 55 9.08 15.66 19.89
CA PHE A 55 8.64 16.36 21.09
C PHE A 55 9.62 17.48 21.50
N HIS A 56 10.55 17.87 20.63
CA HIS A 56 11.49 18.96 20.91
C HIS A 56 10.75 20.23 21.33
N GLY A 57 11.11 20.76 22.51
CA GLY A 57 10.47 21.94 23.10
C GLY A 57 9.18 21.66 23.88
N LYS A 58 8.70 20.41 23.97
CA LYS A 58 7.56 20.01 24.80
C LYS A 58 8.04 19.17 25.98
N THR A 59 7.78 19.65 27.20
CA THR A 59 8.10 18.93 28.45
C THR A 59 7.21 17.68 28.66
N VAL A 60 6.08 17.62 27.95
CA VAL A 60 5.06 16.57 28.09
C VAL A 60 4.67 16.05 26.72
N LYS A 61 4.60 14.72 26.59
CA LYS A 61 4.10 14.03 25.40
C LYS A 61 2.66 14.46 25.12
N PRO A 62 2.31 14.86 23.88
CA PRO A 62 0.93 15.18 23.53
C PRO A 62 -0.04 14.02 23.85
N PRO A 63 -1.31 14.32 24.17
CA PRO A 63 -2.27 13.28 24.53
C PRO A 63 -2.47 12.30 23.37
N CYS A 64 -2.08 11.05 23.58
CA CYS A 64 -2.10 9.95 22.59
C CYS A 64 -3.11 8.85 22.93
N ILE A 65 -3.66 8.84 24.14
CA ILE A 65 -4.51 7.75 24.65
C ILE A 65 -5.82 7.67 23.86
N VAL A 66 -6.50 8.79 23.66
CA VAL A 66 -7.77 8.83 22.91
C VAL A 66 -7.59 8.33 21.47
N PRO A 67 -6.64 8.83 20.65
CA PRO A 67 -6.45 8.33 19.29
C PRO A 67 -5.98 6.87 19.25
N ALA A 68 -5.18 6.42 20.23
CA ALA A 68 -4.80 5.02 20.33
C ALA A 68 -6.00 4.10 20.63
N LEU A 69 -6.83 4.47 21.61
CA LEU A 69 -8.04 3.72 21.97
C LEU A 69 -9.07 3.74 20.83
N SER A 70 -9.15 4.84 20.08
CA SER A 70 -10.00 4.91 18.89
C SER A 70 -9.55 3.90 17.82
N ARG A 71 -8.25 3.79 17.55
CA ARG A 71 -7.71 2.78 16.61
C ARG A 71 -7.91 1.36 17.13
N LEU A 72 -7.72 1.13 18.42
CA LEU A 72 -8.01 -0.15 19.06
C LEU A 72 -9.49 -0.54 18.91
N ALA A 73 -10.41 0.38 19.22
CA ALA A 73 -11.86 0.15 19.12
C ALA A 73 -12.28 -0.16 17.67
N LEU A 74 -11.73 0.58 16.69
CA LEU A 74 -11.97 0.31 15.28
C LEU A 74 -11.44 -1.08 14.87
N GLY A 75 -10.22 -1.43 15.31
CA GLY A 75 -9.64 -2.75 15.07
C GLY A 75 -10.47 -3.89 15.66
N MET A 76 -10.97 -3.72 16.89
CA MET A 76 -11.88 -4.67 17.51
C MET A 76 -13.21 -4.79 16.75
N GLY A 77 -13.75 -3.69 16.24
CA GLY A 77 -14.93 -3.69 15.37
C GLY A 77 -14.70 -4.48 14.08
N CYS A 78 -13.58 -4.24 13.39
CA CYS A 78 -13.20 -5.00 12.19
C CYS A 78 -13.02 -6.50 12.50
N LEU A 79 -12.42 -6.83 13.65
CA LEU A 79 -12.25 -8.22 14.08
C LEU A 79 -13.59 -8.91 14.33
N LEU A 80 -14.50 -8.27 15.06
CA LEU A 80 -15.85 -8.78 15.31
C LEU A 80 -16.62 -8.98 14.00
N PHE A 81 -16.55 -8.02 13.08
CA PHE A 81 -17.14 -8.16 11.75
C PHE A 81 -16.58 -9.38 11.01
N SER A 82 -15.25 -9.56 11.01
CA SER A 82 -14.61 -10.70 10.36
C SER A 82 -14.98 -12.04 11.01
N LEU A 83 -15.14 -12.08 12.34
CA LEU A 83 -15.50 -13.27 13.10
C LEU A 83 -16.94 -13.70 12.80
N ILE A 84 -17.87 -12.75 12.83
CA ILE A 84 -19.28 -13.00 12.48
C ILE A 84 -19.38 -13.42 11.00
N GLY A 85 -18.72 -12.68 10.11
CA GLY A 85 -18.73 -12.97 8.68
C GLY A 85 -18.16 -14.35 8.34
N SER A 86 -17.06 -14.75 8.99
CA SER A 86 -16.44 -16.06 8.77
C SER A 86 -17.31 -17.23 9.24
N GLY A 87 -18.27 -16.98 10.15
CA GLY A 87 -19.25 -17.97 10.55
C GLY A 87 -20.28 -18.30 9.46
N TYR A 88 -20.54 -17.37 8.54
CA TYR A 88 -21.46 -17.56 7.42
C TYR A 88 -20.74 -17.85 6.10
N LEU A 89 -19.63 -17.18 5.84
CA LEU A 89 -18.81 -17.29 4.64
C LEU A 89 -17.41 -17.75 5.04
N ASP A 90 -17.27 -19.05 5.27
CA ASP A 90 -15.97 -19.70 5.49
C ASP A 90 -15.33 -20.06 4.13
N GLU A 91 -14.01 -20.17 4.10
CA GLU A 91 -13.23 -20.78 3.02
C GLU A 91 -13.77 -22.17 2.66
N LYS A 92 -14.24 -22.95 3.65
CA LYS A 92 -14.86 -24.27 3.41
C LYS A 92 -16.12 -24.19 2.55
N PHE A 93 -16.92 -23.14 2.71
CA PHE A 93 -18.11 -22.93 1.88
C PHE A 93 -17.70 -22.66 0.43
N LEU A 94 -16.66 -21.85 0.19
CA LEU A 94 -16.16 -21.59 -1.16
C LEU A 94 -15.56 -22.84 -1.84
N LEU A 95 -15.00 -23.76 -1.06
CA LEU A 95 -14.46 -25.03 -1.54
C LEU A 95 -15.52 -26.15 -1.66
N SER A 96 -16.77 -25.89 -1.29
CA SER A 96 -17.83 -26.89 -1.28
C SER A 96 -18.47 -27.08 -2.65
N ASP A 97 -19.05 -28.26 -2.87
CA ASP A 97 -19.86 -28.53 -4.07
C ASP A 97 -21.09 -27.61 -4.14
N GLU A 98 -21.61 -27.17 -2.99
CA GLU A 98 -22.73 -26.23 -2.89
C GLU A 98 -22.42 -24.90 -3.57
N PHE A 99 -21.21 -24.34 -3.39
CA PHE A 99 -20.78 -23.14 -4.10
C PHE A 99 -20.76 -23.34 -5.63
N VAL A 100 -20.35 -24.53 -6.08
CA VAL A 100 -20.31 -24.90 -7.51
C VAL A 100 -21.71 -25.10 -8.09
N THR A 101 -22.77 -25.19 -7.28
CA THR A 101 -24.15 -25.21 -7.82
C THR A 101 -24.67 -23.83 -8.19
N HIS A 102 -24.09 -22.75 -7.66
CA HIS A 102 -24.55 -21.38 -7.91
C HIS A 102 -24.17 -20.91 -9.32
N GLY A 103 -24.96 -19.98 -9.88
CA GLY A 103 -24.63 -19.33 -11.16
C GLY A 103 -23.36 -18.46 -11.09
N PRO A 104 -22.72 -18.15 -12.22
CA PRO A 104 -21.43 -17.44 -12.25
C PRO A 104 -21.50 -16.06 -11.60
N ALA A 105 -22.59 -15.30 -11.80
CA ALA A 105 -22.78 -14.01 -11.15
C ALA A 105 -22.81 -14.14 -9.63
N MET A 106 -23.62 -15.06 -9.08
CA MET A 106 -23.75 -15.27 -7.64
C MET A 106 -22.43 -15.72 -7.00
N ARG A 107 -21.64 -16.55 -7.68
CA ARG A 107 -20.31 -16.94 -7.21
C ARG A 107 -19.38 -15.74 -7.03
N LEU A 108 -19.40 -14.80 -7.97
CA LEU A 108 -18.59 -13.59 -7.87
C LEU A 108 -19.00 -12.70 -6.69
N ILE A 109 -20.32 -12.61 -6.41
CA ILE A 109 -20.84 -11.89 -5.23
C ILE A 109 -20.35 -12.55 -3.95
N LEU A 110 -20.52 -13.87 -3.83
CA LEU A 110 -20.12 -14.63 -2.65
C LEU A 110 -18.60 -14.58 -2.41
N MET A 111 -17.80 -14.65 -3.48
CA MET A 111 -16.34 -14.48 -3.41
C MET A 111 -15.97 -13.06 -2.96
N GLY A 112 -16.64 -12.03 -3.47
CA GLY A 112 -16.44 -10.65 -3.05
C GLY A 112 -16.78 -10.42 -1.57
N MET A 113 -17.90 -10.96 -1.12
CA MET A 113 -18.29 -10.89 0.30
C MET A 113 -17.30 -11.63 1.20
N TRP A 114 -16.88 -12.84 0.81
CA TRP A 114 -15.85 -13.60 1.54
C TRP A 114 -14.52 -12.83 1.60
N GLN A 115 -14.12 -12.18 0.50
CA GLN A 115 -12.90 -11.39 0.45
C GLN A 115 -12.97 -10.20 1.41
N VAL A 116 -14.10 -9.49 1.45
CA VAL A 116 -14.29 -8.37 2.40
C VAL A 116 -14.20 -8.86 3.85
N VAL A 117 -14.90 -9.95 4.19
CA VAL A 117 -14.84 -10.56 5.53
C VAL A 117 -13.41 -10.97 5.89
N THR A 118 -12.74 -11.66 4.97
CA THR A 118 -11.37 -12.15 5.15
C THR A 118 -10.37 -11.01 5.26
N LEU A 119 -10.55 -9.92 4.52
CA LEU A 119 -9.65 -8.77 4.58
C LEU A 119 -9.71 -8.07 5.94
N HIS A 120 -10.90 -7.93 6.52
CA HIS A 120 -11.11 -7.21 7.77
C HIS A 120 -10.35 -7.82 8.97
N LYS A 121 -10.02 -9.13 8.92
CA LYS A 121 -9.16 -9.76 9.94
C LYS A 121 -7.75 -9.18 9.93
N TYR A 122 -7.20 -8.89 8.75
CA TYR A 122 -5.88 -8.28 8.58
C TYR A 122 -5.92 -6.78 8.90
N VAL A 123 -6.99 -6.09 8.48
CA VAL A 123 -7.23 -4.69 8.85
C VAL A 123 -7.27 -4.51 10.36
N ALA A 124 -7.93 -5.43 11.09
CA ALA A 124 -7.92 -5.43 12.54
C ALA A 124 -6.50 -5.48 13.11
N CYS A 125 -5.66 -6.41 12.64
CA CYS A 125 -4.26 -6.53 13.06
C CYS A 125 -3.48 -5.24 12.82
N TRP A 126 -3.65 -4.59 11.67
CA TRP A 126 -2.99 -3.32 11.38
C TRP A 126 -3.45 -2.20 12.31
N LEU A 127 -4.76 -2.08 12.58
CA LEU A 127 -5.30 -1.06 13.47
C LEU A 127 -4.85 -1.24 14.93
N LEU A 128 -4.74 -2.49 15.38
CA LEU A 128 -4.19 -2.86 16.69
C LEU A 128 -2.72 -2.40 16.80
N SER A 129 -1.90 -2.73 15.79
CA SER A 129 -0.51 -2.28 15.72
C SER A 129 -0.37 -0.77 15.64
N GLU A 130 -1.18 -0.09 14.83
CA GLU A 130 -1.22 1.37 14.75
C GLU A 130 -1.53 2.00 16.12
N GLY A 131 -2.51 1.45 16.86
CA GLY A 131 -2.82 1.87 18.22
C GLY A 131 -1.61 1.77 19.16
N SER A 132 -0.86 0.67 19.09
CA SER A 132 0.37 0.48 19.88
C SER A 132 1.48 1.48 19.49
N CYS A 133 1.63 1.78 18.19
CA CYS A 133 2.59 2.77 17.70
C CYS A 133 2.21 4.21 18.15
N ILE A 134 0.92 4.54 18.19
CA ILE A 134 0.41 5.81 18.72
C ILE A 134 0.74 5.92 20.22
N MET A 135 0.48 4.85 20.98
CA MET A 135 0.82 4.79 22.41
C MET A 135 2.32 4.94 22.66
N ALA A 136 3.17 4.42 21.78
CA ALA A 136 4.61 4.62 21.85
C ALA A 136 5.00 6.08 21.55
N GLY A 137 4.30 6.72 20.62
CA GLY A 137 4.54 8.10 20.20
C GLY A 137 5.20 8.22 18.82
N LEU A 138 5.50 7.09 18.18
CA LEU A 138 6.17 6.99 16.88
C LEU A 138 5.37 7.63 15.73
N THR A 139 4.05 7.65 15.86
CA THR A 139 3.13 8.12 14.80
C THR A 139 2.86 9.62 14.86
N TYR A 140 3.47 10.36 15.79
CA TYR A 140 3.29 11.80 15.85
C TYR A 140 3.76 12.45 14.55
N ASN A 141 3.01 13.44 14.08
CA ASN A 141 3.27 14.11 12.80
C ASN A 141 2.99 15.62 12.86
N GLY A 142 3.11 16.22 14.04
CA GLY A 142 2.87 17.66 14.25
C GLY A 142 1.41 17.98 14.58
N ARG A 143 0.93 19.13 14.09
CA ARG A 143 -0.43 19.62 14.32
C ARG A 143 -1.13 19.97 13.02
N ASP A 144 -2.45 19.85 12.99
CA ASP A 144 -3.28 20.33 11.89
C ASP A 144 -3.43 21.87 11.94
N GLU A 145 -4.12 22.42 10.94
CA GLU A 145 -4.44 23.85 10.84
C GLU A 145 -5.28 24.36 12.03
N ASN A 146 -6.00 23.46 12.70
CA ASN A 146 -6.84 23.75 13.86
C ASN A 146 -6.08 23.62 15.20
N GLY A 147 -4.79 23.24 15.16
CA GLY A 147 -3.94 23.06 16.33
C GLY A 147 -4.05 21.70 17.02
N ASN A 148 -4.80 20.74 16.46
CA ASN A 148 -4.92 19.38 16.99
C ASN A 148 -3.68 18.56 16.67
N ASP A 149 -3.23 17.75 17.63
CA ASP A 149 -2.08 16.87 17.49
C ASP A 149 -2.40 15.70 16.53
N LEU A 150 -1.56 15.54 15.50
CA LEU A 150 -1.72 14.55 14.43
C LEU A 150 -0.97 13.26 14.77
N TRP A 151 -1.70 12.15 14.80
CA TRP A 151 -1.20 10.80 15.08
C TRP A 151 -1.25 9.90 13.83
N ASN A 152 -0.97 10.46 12.66
CA ASN A 152 -1.15 9.81 11.37
C ASN A 152 0.15 9.32 10.71
N GLY A 153 1.27 9.39 11.41
CA GLY A 153 2.59 9.19 10.83
C GLY A 153 2.96 7.76 10.42
N CYS A 154 2.22 6.76 10.92
CA CYS A 154 2.36 5.36 10.50
C CYS A 154 0.98 4.74 10.16
N VAL A 155 0.04 5.53 9.64
CA VAL A 155 -1.26 4.99 9.23
C VAL A 155 -1.06 4.07 8.04
N ASN A 156 -1.46 2.82 8.17
CA ASN A 156 -1.37 1.81 7.13
C ASN A 156 -2.68 1.67 6.36
N ILE A 157 -3.82 1.94 7.01
CA ILE A 157 -5.13 1.88 6.35
C ILE A 157 -6.07 3.02 6.79
N SER A 158 -6.78 3.56 5.80
CA SER A 158 -7.95 4.41 5.99
C SER A 158 -9.21 3.62 5.70
N VAL A 159 -9.78 2.98 6.72
CA VAL A 159 -10.91 2.04 6.57
C VAL A 159 -12.06 2.66 5.80
N TRP A 160 -12.53 3.84 6.21
CA TRP A 160 -13.67 4.49 5.54
C TRP A 160 -13.37 4.83 4.08
N ARG A 161 -12.18 5.38 3.79
CA ARG A 161 -11.79 5.71 2.42
C ARG A 161 -11.65 4.45 1.56
N TYR A 162 -11.17 3.36 2.13
CA TYR A 162 -11.05 2.08 1.45
C TYR A 162 -12.41 1.43 1.15
N GLU A 163 -13.36 1.53 2.09
CA GLU A 163 -14.71 0.99 1.88
C GLU A 163 -15.54 1.82 0.91
N MET A 164 -15.35 3.14 0.89
CA MET A 164 -16.05 4.06 0.00
C MET A 164 -15.27 4.40 -1.28
N ALA A 165 -14.16 3.72 -1.55
CA ALA A 165 -13.35 3.97 -2.73
C ALA A 165 -14.11 3.57 -4.00
N THR A 166 -14.33 4.53 -4.89
CA THR A 166 -14.92 4.32 -6.22
C THR A 166 -13.86 4.28 -7.33
N THR A 167 -12.64 4.73 -7.03
CA THR A 167 -11.53 4.79 -7.98
C THR A 167 -10.39 3.87 -7.55
N PHE A 168 -9.61 3.41 -8.53
CA PHE A 168 -8.43 2.58 -8.26
C PHE A 168 -7.34 3.33 -7.48
N ASP A 169 -7.16 4.61 -7.79
CA ASP A 169 -6.23 5.48 -7.09
C ASP A 169 -6.59 5.64 -5.61
N ASP A 170 -7.89 5.74 -5.28
CA ASP A 170 -8.35 5.77 -3.89
C ASP A 170 -8.08 4.47 -3.14
N LEU A 171 -8.18 3.30 -3.78
CA LEU A 171 -7.82 2.03 -3.17
C LEU A 171 -6.33 1.98 -2.81
N ILE A 172 -5.45 2.36 -3.75
CA ILE A 172 -4.00 2.40 -3.53
C ILE A 172 -3.64 3.39 -2.41
N LYS A 173 -4.27 4.57 -2.40
CA LYS A 173 -4.00 5.61 -1.40
C LYS A 173 -4.60 5.35 -0.03
N SER A 174 -5.50 4.38 0.10
CA SER A 174 -6.19 4.06 1.35
C SER A 174 -5.75 2.74 1.99
N PHE A 175 -5.16 1.83 1.21
CA PHE A 175 -4.75 0.50 1.66
C PHE A 175 -3.23 0.33 1.62
N ASN A 176 -2.67 -0.25 2.69
CA ASN A 176 -1.23 -0.50 2.83
C ASN A 176 -0.36 0.74 2.51
N ILE A 177 -0.79 1.89 3.04
CA ILE A 177 -0.34 3.22 2.65
C ILE A 177 1.18 3.36 2.78
N ASN A 178 1.78 2.94 3.90
CA ASN A 178 3.22 3.09 4.10
C ASN A 178 4.03 2.19 3.16
N THR A 179 3.55 0.99 2.88
CA THR A 179 4.20 0.09 1.91
C THR A 179 4.14 0.67 0.51
N ASN A 180 2.99 1.23 0.10
CA ASN A 180 2.86 1.87 -1.22
C ASN A 180 3.79 3.08 -1.34
N LEU A 181 3.89 3.91 -0.29
CA LEU A 181 4.84 5.02 -0.23
C LEU A 181 6.28 4.53 -0.30
N TRP A 182 6.61 3.47 0.43
CA TRP A 182 7.95 2.88 0.43
C TRP A 182 8.34 2.34 -0.94
N VAL A 183 7.45 1.59 -1.62
CA VAL A 183 7.69 1.08 -2.98
C VAL A 183 7.86 2.22 -3.97
N ALA A 184 7.04 3.27 -3.89
CA ALA A 184 7.17 4.45 -4.74
C ALA A 184 8.55 5.13 -4.56
N GLN A 185 8.98 5.30 -3.31
CA GLN A 185 10.30 5.86 -2.99
C GLN A 185 11.44 4.99 -3.49
N CYS A 186 11.36 3.67 -3.31
CA CYS A 186 12.38 2.73 -3.81
C CYS A 186 12.49 2.80 -5.33
N ARG A 187 11.36 2.85 -6.05
CA ARG A 187 11.35 2.99 -7.51
C ARG A 187 12.07 4.27 -7.96
N GLU A 188 11.79 5.40 -7.32
CA GLU A 188 12.43 6.67 -7.65
C GLU A 188 13.94 6.65 -7.39
N GLN A 189 14.37 6.03 -6.29
CA GLN A 189 15.80 5.88 -5.97
C GLN A 189 16.53 5.01 -6.99
N ILE A 190 15.92 3.87 -7.38
CA ILE A 190 16.49 3.00 -8.43
C ILE A 190 16.58 3.74 -9.76
N ALA A 191 15.53 4.46 -10.17
CA ALA A 191 15.54 5.25 -11.39
C ALA A 191 16.54 6.42 -11.36
N ALA A 192 16.80 7.01 -10.18
CA ALA A 192 17.84 8.01 -10.01
C ALA A 192 19.24 7.40 -10.15
N ALA A 193 19.48 6.25 -9.50
CA ALA A 193 20.74 5.52 -9.60
C ALA A 193 21.05 5.04 -11.03
N ASP A 194 20.03 4.57 -11.75
CA ASP A 194 20.18 4.16 -13.16
C ASP A 194 20.52 5.37 -14.05
N ARG A 195 19.86 6.52 -13.86
CA ARG A 195 20.22 7.76 -14.55
C ARG A 195 21.64 8.23 -14.23
N GLU A 196 22.07 8.15 -12.98
CA GLU A 196 23.44 8.51 -12.59
C GLU A 196 24.46 7.53 -13.20
N GLY A 197 24.16 6.24 -13.22
CA GLY A 197 24.94 5.21 -13.90
C GLY A 197 25.05 5.46 -15.40
N LEU A 198 23.95 5.81 -16.06
CA LEU A 198 23.92 6.19 -17.48
C LEU A 198 24.68 7.49 -17.74
N MET A 199 24.59 8.49 -16.86
CA MET A 199 25.34 9.75 -16.99
C MET A 199 26.83 9.55 -16.74
N THR A 200 27.20 8.67 -15.81
CA THR A 200 28.59 8.28 -15.55
C THR A 200 29.15 7.48 -16.72
N ALA A 201 28.40 6.53 -17.25
CA ALA A 201 28.74 5.80 -18.46
C ALA A 201 28.86 6.76 -19.67
N ALA A 202 27.92 7.68 -19.84
CA ALA A 202 27.96 8.70 -20.89
C ALA A 202 29.14 9.67 -20.74
N ALA A 203 29.51 10.04 -19.52
CA ALA A 203 30.68 10.86 -19.22
C ALA A 203 32.00 10.11 -19.49
N VAL A 204 32.04 8.80 -19.24
CA VAL A 204 33.15 7.92 -19.64
C VAL A 204 33.21 7.73 -21.16
N ILE A 205 32.06 7.78 -21.84
CA ILE A 205 31.92 7.63 -23.30
C ILE A 205 32.07 8.98 -24.04
N GLN A 206 32.21 10.12 -23.34
CA GLN A 206 32.55 11.38 -24.02
C GLN A 206 33.97 11.29 -24.61
N PRO A 207 34.14 11.38 -25.94
CA PRO A 207 35.45 11.21 -26.56
C PRO A 207 36.31 12.44 -26.28
N THR A 208 37.53 12.22 -25.77
CA THR A 208 38.66 13.01 -26.27
C THR A 208 38.71 12.81 -27.78
N GLY A 209 38.80 13.90 -28.53
CA GLY A 209 38.34 13.99 -29.92
C GLY A 209 38.81 12.85 -30.83
N ASP A 210 37.89 12.26 -31.57
CA ASP A 210 37.85 12.33 -33.04
C ASP A 210 36.66 11.53 -33.58
N ALA A 211 36.21 11.93 -34.76
CA ALA A 211 34.94 11.57 -35.37
C ALA A 211 34.81 10.10 -35.77
N SER A 212 33.63 9.50 -35.52
CA SER A 212 32.90 8.70 -36.51
C SER A 212 31.51 8.30 -35.98
N GLN A 213 30.48 8.62 -36.75
CA GLN A 213 29.12 8.13 -36.60
C GLN A 213 29.05 6.60 -36.80
N SER A 214 28.36 5.87 -35.92
CA SER A 214 27.58 4.69 -36.35
C SER A 214 26.53 4.24 -35.33
N SER A 215 25.30 4.12 -35.87
CA SER A 215 24.20 3.20 -35.52
C SER A 215 23.57 3.25 -34.13
N GLY A 216 22.31 3.69 -34.13
CA GLY A 216 21.43 3.75 -32.98
C GLY A 216 21.09 2.41 -32.35
N SER A 217 20.99 2.45 -31.03
CA SER A 217 20.22 1.51 -30.22
C SER A 217 19.19 2.34 -29.43
N GLN A 218 17.92 2.20 -29.77
CA GLN A 218 16.85 2.78 -28.97
C GLN A 218 16.80 2.07 -27.61
N PRO A 219 16.60 2.79 -26.49
CA PRO A 219 16.32 2.14 -25.22
C PRO A 219 14.96 1.45 -25.32
N THR A 220 14.99 0.14 -25.05
CA THR A 220 13.83 -0.74 -24.92
C THR A 220 12.74 -0.08 -24.08
N LYS A 221 11.62 0.25 -24.73
CA LYS A 221 10.36 0.59 -24.06
C LYS A 221 10.00 -0.58 -23.14
N PHE A 222 10.01 -0.34 -21.83
CA PHE A 222 9.26 -1.16 -20.89
C PHE A 222 7.80 -1.12 -21.32
N SER A 223 7.33 -2.20 -21.92
CA SER A 223 5.92 -2.41 -22.23
C SER A 223 5.15 -2.53 -20.92
N VAL A 224 4.54 -1.41 -20.51
CA VAL A 224 3.48 -1.37 -19.52
C VAL A 224 2.29 -2.12 -20.13
N PHE A 225 2.14 -3.39 -19.78
CA PHE A 225 0.89 -4.11 -20.03
C PHE A 225 -0.15 -3.54 -19.06
N ASN A 226 -1.24 -3.06 -19.64
CA ASN A 226 -1.81 -1.76 -19.33
C ASN A 226 -3.09 -1.87 -18.47
N ALA A 227 -3.23 -1.01 -17.47
CA ALA A 227 -4.52 -0.72 -16.81
C ALA A 227 -5.62 -0.29 -17.81
N GLN A 228 -5.20 0.15 -18.99
CA GLN A 228 -6.02 0.57 -20.12
C GLN A 228 -6.97 -0.53 -20.66
N SER A 229 -6.57 -1.80 -20.60
CA SER A 229 -7.43 -2.92 -21.03
C SER A 229 -8.58 -3.22 -20.05
N LEU A 230 -8.45 -2.83 -18.79
CA LEU A 230 -9.51 -2.98 -17.79
C LEU A 230 -10.49 -1.81 -17.85
N GLU A 231 -10.01 -0.59 -18.12
CA GLU A 231 -10.86 0.57 -18.38
C GLU A 231 -11.76 0.35 -19.61
N GLU A 232 -11.24 -0.21 -20.71
CA GLU A 232 -12.03 -0.56 -21.91
C GLU A 232 -13.11 -1.63 -21.64
N PHE A 233 -12.91 -2.51 -20.66
CA PHE A 233 -13.89 -3.51 -20.26
C PHE A 233 -14.99 -2.92 -19.38
N LEU A 234 -14.63 -2.02 -18.46
CA LEU A 234 -15.57 -1.34 -17.56
C LEU A 234 -16.47 -0.35 -18.32
N ASP A 235 -15.92 0.39 -19.29
CA ASP A 235 -16.67 1.32 -20.13
C ASP A 235 -17.74 0.60 -20.99
N ARG A 236 -17.41 -0.62 -21.46
CA ARG A 236 -18.37 -1.52 -22.14
C ARG A 236 -19.46 -2.06 -21.22
N LEU A 237 -19.13 -2.30 -19.95
CA LEU A 237 -20.07 -2.79 -18.93
C LEU A 237 -21.05 -1.69 -18.50
N GLU A 238 -20.56 -0.46 -18.35
CA GLU A 238 -21.36 0.73 -18.03
C GLU A 238 -22.35 1.07 -19.15
N THR A 239 -21.92 0.94 -20.41
CA THR A 239 -22.78 1.10 -21.59
C THR A 239 -23.89 0.03 -21.68
N LEU A 240 -23.67 -1.16 -21.11
CA LEU A 240 -24.65 -2.26 -21.10
C LEU A 240 -25.68 -2.14 -19.96
N LEU A 241 -25.37 -1.38 -18.91
CA LEU A 241 -26.16 -1.29 -17.68
C LEU A 241 -27.00 -0.02 -17.57
N SER A 242 -26.93 0.91 -18.53
CA SER A 242 -27.62 2.20 -18.52
C SER A 242 -29.11 2.16 -18.95
N GLY A 243 -29.73 0.98 -18.97
CA GLY A 243 -31.14 0.80 -19.32
C GLY A 243 -31.99 0.45 -18.10
N GLU A 244 -32.93 1.34 -17.76
CA GLU A 244 -34.07 1.17 -16.83
C GLU A 244 -33.89 1.67 -15.38
N CYS A 245 -34.85 2.49 -14.94
CA CYS A 245 -34.71 3.50 -13.87
C CYS A 245 -35.06 3.01 -12.45
N GLU A 246 -35.39 1.73 -12.25
CA GLU A 246 -35.47 1.11 -10.91
C GLU A 246 -34.13 0.49 -10.46
N VAL A 247 -33.15 0.53 -11.36
CA VAL A 247 -31.81 -0.05 -11.21
C VAL A 247 -30.92 0.83 -10.32
N LEU A 248 -31.31 2.03 -9.85
CA LEU A 248 -30.42 2.91 -9.08
C LEU A 248 -30.11 2.40 -7.65
N ALA A 249 -31.10 1.81 -6.96
CA ALA A 249 -30.89 1.20 -5.64
C ALA A 249 -30.19 -0.17 -5.76
N ALA A 250 -30.53 -0.92 -6.80
CA ALA A 250 -29.81 -2.12 -7.19
C ALA A 250 -28.39 -1.79 -7.65
N LEU A 251 -28.14 -0.65 -8.31
CA LEU A 251 -26.83 -0.16 -8.75
C LEU A 251 -25.99 0.27 -7.58
N HIS A 252 -26.55 0.81 -6.50
CA HIS A 252 -25.75 1.10 -5.32
C HIS A 252 -25.33 -0.19 -4.60
N GLN A 253 -26.20 -1.20 -4.54
CA GLN A 253 -25.84 -2.55 -4.06
C GLN A 253 -24.90 -3.29 -5.02
N ILE A 254 -25.12 -3.18 -6.32
CA ILE A 254 -24.32 -3.77 -7.40
C ILE A 254 -23.00 -3.02 -7.51
N LEU A 255 -22.89 -1.73 -7.26
CA LEU A 255 -21.62 -0.97 -7.17
C LEU A 255 -20.86 -1.32 -5.89
N TRP A 256 -21.55 -1.65 -4.80
CA TRP A 256 -20.93 -2.20 -3.60
C TRP A 256 -20.40 -3.62 -3.83
N ILE A 257 -21.18 -4.45 -4.53
CA ILE A 257 -20.83 -5.82 -4.96
C ILE A 257 -19.76 -5.82 -6.06
N LEU A 258 -19.83 -4.92 -7.04
CA LEU A 258 -18.87 -4.69 -8.12
C LEU A 258 -17.59 -4.04 -7.59
N GLY A 259 -17.69 -3.19 -6.58
CA GLY A 259 -16.55 -2.71 -5.79
C GLY A 259 -15.89 -3.85 -5.02
N GLY A 260 -16.67 -4.80 -4.49
CA GLY A 260 -16.19 -6.07 -3.93
C GLY A 260 -15.55 -7.00 -4.98
N LEU A 261 -16.13 -7.07 -6.18
CA LEU A 261 -15.65 -7.82 -7.35
C LEU A 261 -14.35 -7.23 -7.90
N PHE A 262 -14.25 -5.91 -7.95
CA PHE A 262 -13.06 -5.13 -8.29
C PHE A 262 -11.94 -5.35 -7.26
N LYS A 263 -12.28 -5.32 -5.96
CA LYS A 263 -11.36 -5.68 -4.86
C LYS A 263 -10.88 -7.15 -4.96
N THR A 264 -11.74 -8.06 -5.42
CA THR A 264 -11.44 -9.50 -5.60
C THR A 264 -10.49 -9.75 -6.76
N VAL A 265 -10.74 -9.13 -7.92
CA VAL A 265 -9.87 -9.21 -9.12
C VAL A 265 -8.49 -8.61 -8.83
N PHE A 266 -8.42 -7.48 -8.11
CA PHE A 266 -7.14 -6.86 -7.78
C PHE A 266 -6.24 -7.76 -6.92
N ILE A 267 -6.78 -8.42 -5.90
CA ILE A 267 -5.96 -9.27 -5.00
C ILE A 267 -5.58 -10.58 -5.70
N THR A 268 -6.49 -11.20 -6.47
CA THR A 268 -6.13 -12.41 -7.22
C THR A 268 -5.10 -12.14 -8.31
N GLU A 269 -5.15 -11.01 -9.02
CA GLU A 269 -4.13 -10.62 -10.01
C GLU A 269 -2.79 -10.23 -9.33
N PHE A 270 -2.82 -9.49 -8.21
CA PHE A 270 -1.61 -9.07 -7.49
C PHE A 270 -0.84 -10.27 -6.90
N PHE A 271 -1.53 -11.28 -6.38
CA PHE A 271 -0.88 -12.51 -5.89
C PHE A 271 -0.58 -13.55 -6.99
N SER A 272 -1.33 -13.58 -8.10
CA SER A 272 -1.15 -14.55 -9.20
C SER A 272 -0.06 -14.12 -10.19
N ILE A 273 0.10 -12.83 -10.49
CA ILE A 273 1.03 -12.36 -11.53
C ILE A 273 2.47 -12.36 -11.05
N ASP A 274 2.75 -11.85 -9.84
CA ASP A 274 4.13 -11.83 -9.31
C ASP A 274 4.61 -13.21 -8.90
N ALA A 275 3.74 -14.04 -8.32
CA ALA A 275 4.09 -15.42 -7.98
C ALA A 275 4.38 -16.27 -9.23
N LYS A 276 3.60 -16.12 -10.32
CA LYS A 276 3.83 -16.85 -11.57
C LYS A 276 5.03 -16.32 -12.36
N ARG A 277 5.32 -15.01 -12.33
CA ARG A 277 6.52 -14.44 -12.95
C ARG A 277 7.80 -14.86 -12.25
N HIS A 278 7.82 -14.85 -10.92
CA HIS A 278 8.99 -15.30 -10.16
C HIS A 278 9.20 -16.81 -10.27
N LEU A 279 8.15 -17.64 -10.19
CA LEU A 279 8.30 -19.08 -10.41
C LEU A 279 8.81 -19.39 -11.81
N LYS A 280 8.35 -18.66 -12.84
CA LYS A 280 8.75 -18.89 -14.22
C LYS A 280 10.20 -18.46 -14.48
N GLN A 281 10.63 -17.33 -13.92
CA GLN A 281 12.03 -16.89 -13.98
C GLN A 281 12.98 -17.84 -13.23
N GLU A 282 12.56 -18.36 -12.07
CA GLU A 282 13.35 -19.36 -11.33
C GLU A 282 13.40 -20.69 -12.10
N LEU A 283 12.29 -21.17 -12.68
CA LEU A 283 12.30 -22.41 -13.47
C LEU A 283 13.16 -22.32 -14.75
N GLU A 284 13.22 -21.15 -15.40
CA GLU A 284 14.06 -20.92 -16.59
C GLU A 284 15.56 -20.78 -16.27
N LEU A 285 15.93 -20.50 -15.01
CA LEU A 285 17.33 -20.48 -14.56
C LEU A 285 17.87 -21.89 -14.21
N TRP A 286 16.98 -22.87 -14.06
CA TRP A 286 17.30 -24.25 -13.66
C TRP A 286 17.10 -25.30 -14.76
N THR A 287 16.72 -24.89 -15.99
CA THR A 287 16.66 -25.74 -17.20
C THR A 287 17.60 -25.22 -18.27
#